data_AF-A0A7I8XAG4-F1
#
_entry.id   AF-A0A7I8XAG4-F1
#
_cell.length_a   1.000
_cell.length_b   1.000
_cell.length_c   1.000
_cell.angle_alpha   90.00
_cell.angle_beta   90.00
_cell.angle_gamma   90.00
#
_symmetry.space_group_name_H-M   'P 1'
#
loop_
_entity.id
_entity.type
_entity.pdbx_description
1 polymer ?
#
loop_
_entity_poly.entity_id
_entity_poly.type
_entity_poly.pdbx_seq_one_letter_code
_entity_poly.pdbx_strand_id
1 'polypeptide(L)'
;MASYEIEIFPAENCSVARGIIDYFELSDYVGYFSAVSYSLYDMHIVITFCRFAFRYAQSTRQLRLLKLMSHRLFFAALFVLNVFISTVSIIEIGNSAESGKEFQLDYPTTNPAMKSYFKSHTVFVVKYQHLGSLFRFILYPLSLLFGLWCTWRCYRYPKDNFSQRTRQMYRLLIVGLLIEQSAEFYWFIVPFLSIGFFFDVEDQVAAYYILYRTFYLYPTFVMVFTLVFYRRYREGVKKVYSVFWKVNSPAVPTSNNGVSVTKIS
;
A
#
# COMPACT_ATOMS: atom_id res chain seq x y z
N MET A 1 1.79 -25.12 5.69
CA MET A 1 2.42 -23.79 5.50
C MET A 1 1.28 -22.79 5.54
N ALA A 2 0.88 -22.38 6.74
CA ALA A 2 -0.36 -21.66 6.94
C ALA A 2 -0.17 -20.21 6.48
N SER A 3 -0.83 -19.83 5.39
CA SER A 3 -1.05 -18.43 5.07
C SER A 3 -2.39 -18.01 5.69
N TYR A 4 -2.64 -16.71 5.87
CA TYR A 4 -4.00 -16.22 6.11
C TYR A 4 -4.85 -16.73 4.94
N GLU A 5 -5.74 -17.70 5.12
CA GLU A 5 -6.54 -18.25 4.02
C GLU A 5 -7.94 -17.68 4.17
N ILE A 6 -8.46 -17.05 3.12
CA ILE A 6 -9.89 -16.76 3.03
C ILE A 6 -10.33 -17.65 1.87
N GLU A 7 -11.23 -18.59 2.12
CA GLU A 7 -11.80 -19.41 1.06
C GLU A 7 -13.01 -18.67 0.50
N ILE A 8 -13.05 -18.49 -0.82
CA ILE A 8 -14.15 -17.78 -1.46
C ILE A 8 -15.10 -18.82 -2.03
N PHE A 9 -16.39 -18.59 -1.79
CA PHE A 9 -17.50 -19.37 -2.33
C PHE A 9 -18.29 -18.46 -3.28
N PRO A 10 -17.91 -18.42 -4.59
CA PRO A 10 -18.51 -17.49 -5.55
C PRO A 10 -20.00 -17.73 -5.75
N ALA A 11 -20.44 -18.99 -5.78
CA ALA A 11 -21.85 -19.35 -5.99
C ALA A 11 -22.74 -18.88 -4.83
N GLU A 12 -22.20 -18.83 -3.62
CA GLU A 12 -22.86 -18.40 -2.39
C GLU A 12 -22.61 -16.92 -2.06
N ASN A 13 -21.78 -16.22 -2.85
CA ASN A 13 -21.33 -14.86 -2.62
C ASN A 13 -20.82 -14.61 -1.18
N CYS A 14 -20.09 -15.58 -0.65
CA CYS A 14 -19.54 -15.51 0.70
C CYS A 14 -18.07 -15.91 0.71
N SER A 15 -17.40 -15.57 1.81
CA SER A 15 -16.01 -15.94 2.04
C SER A 15 -15.84 -16.44 3.46
N VAL A 16 -14.96 -17.42 3.64
CA VAL A 16 -14.78 -18.17 4.88
C VAL A 16 -13.36 -17.95 5.37
N ALA A 17 -13.20 -17.53 6.62
CA ALA A 17 -11.89 -17.44 7.26
C ALA A 17 -11.26 -18.83 7.41
N ARG A 18 -9.97 -18.95 7.07
CA ARG A 18 -9.16 -20.18 7.12
C ARG A 18 -7.67 -19.93 7.41
N GLY A 19 -6.93 -21.02 7.57
CA GLY A 19 -5.46 -21.02 7.58
C GLY A 19 -4.87 -20.66 8.95
N ILE A 20 -3.97 -19.67 9.01
CA ILE A 20 -3.34 -19.22 10.27
C ILE A 20 -4.39 -18.86 11.33
N ILE A 21 -5.50 -18.27 10.91
CA ILE A 21 -6.52 -17.80 11.84
C ILE A 21 -7.27 -18.97 12.48
N ASP A 22 -7.67 -19.96 11.67
CA ASP A 22 -8.25 -21.20 12.20
C ASP A 22 -7.24 -21.97 13.06
N TYR A 23 -5.97 -22.01 12.64
CA TYR A 23 -4.90 -22.70 13.37
C TYR A 23 -4.67 -22.13 14.77
N PHE A 24 -4.77 -20.82 14.94
CA PHE A 24 -4.64 -20.16 16.24
C PHE A 24 -5.98 -19.94 16.95
N GLU A 25 -7.09 -20.47 16.42
CA GLU A 25 -8.44 -20.25 16.95
C GLU A 25 -8.79 -18.75 17.11
N LEU A 26 -8.23 -17.90 16.24
CA LEU A 26 -8.42 -16.45 16.26
C LEU A 26 -9.64 -16.03 15.41
N SER A 27 -10.64 -16.90 15.30
CA SER A 27 -11.84 -16.70 14.46
C SER A 27 -12.58 -15.40 14.76
N ASP A 28 -12.53 -14.95 16.01
CA ASP A 28 -13.12 -13.68 16.48
C ASP A 28 -12.31 -12.45 16.01
N TYR A 29 -11.02 -12.63 15.73
CA TYR A 29 -10.11 -11.56 15.35
C TYR A 29 -9.90 -11.41 13.84
N VAL A 30 -10.41 -12.34 13.02
CA VAL A 30 -10.28 -12.31 11.54
C VAL A 30 -10.70 -10.95 10.98
N GLY A 31 -11.83 -10.44 11.48
CA GLY A 31 -12.38 -9.19 10.99
C GLY A 31 -11.43 -8.02 11.25
N TYR A 32 -10.81 -7.97 12.44
CA TYR A 32 -9.84 -6.93 12.78
C TYR A 32 -8.58 -7.00 11.92
N PHE A 33 -8.02 -8.19 11.71
CA PHE A 33 -6.83 -8.34 10.86
C PHE A 33 -7.11 -7.95 9.41
N SER A 34 -8.29 -8.33 8.89
CA SER A 34 -8.73 -7.94 7.56
C SER A 34 -8.90 -6.42 7.45
N ALA A 35 -9.49 -5.78 8.47
CA ALA A 35 -9.72 -4.34 8.49
C ALA A 35 -8.40 -3.56 8.50
N VAL A 36 -7.44 -4.00 9.31
CA VAL A 36 -6.10 -3.42 9.33
C VAL A 36 -5.39 -3.62 7.99
N SER A 37 -5.51 -4.79 7.36
CA SER A 37 -4.89 -5.04 6.06
C SER A 37 -5.44 -4.12 4.97
N TYR A 38 -6.77 -3.98 4.88
CA TYR A 38 -7.40 -3.09 3.89
C TYR A 38 -7.09 -1.62 4.17
N SER A 39 -7.12 -1.18 5.43
CA SER A 39 -6.80 0.22 5.75
C SER A 39 -5.35 0.58 5.43
N LEU A 40 -4.42 -0.35 5.63
CA LEU A 40 -3.02 -0.20 5.22
C LEU A 40 -2.87 -0.12 3.70
N TYR A 41 -3.64 -0.90 2.95
CA TYR A 41 -3.67 -0.83 1.48
C TYR A 41 -4.21 0.53 0.99
N ASP A 42 -5.33 0.99 1.53
CA ASP A 42 -5.91 2.29 1.16
C ASP A 42 -4.95 3.44 1.50
N MET A 43 -4.32 3.39 2.67
CA MET A 43 -3.28 4.35 3.03
C MET A 43 -2.04 4.24 2.16
N HIS A 44 -1.68 3.05 1.67
CA HIS A 44 -0.58 2.91 0.71
C HIS A 44 -0.85 3.74 -0.55
N ILE A 45 -2.09 3.76 -1.06
CA ILE A 45 -2.48 4.57 -2.22
C ILE A 45 -2.30 6.07 -1.91
N VAL A 46 -2.77 6.53 -0.74
CA VAL A 46 -2.58 7.93 -0.30
C VAL A 46 -1.10 8.29 -0.22
N ILE A 47 -0.29 7.44 0.41
CA ILE A 47 1.14 7.66 0.58
C ILE A 47 1.87 7.65 -0.76
N THR A 48 1.48 6.79 -1.69
CA THR A 48 2.01 6.76 -3.05
C THR A 48 1.74 8.07 -3.78
N PHE A 49 0.50 8.60 -3.68
CA PHE A 49 0.17 9.93 -4.20
C PHE A 49 1.04 11.03 -3.56
N CYS A 50 1.15 11.06 -2.23
CA CYS A 50 1.99 12.02 -1.52
C CYS A 50 3.46 11.89 -1.92
N ARG A 51 3.97 10.68 -2.12
CA ARG A 51 5.34 10.43 -2.56
C ARG A 51 5.60 11.05 -3.94
N PHE A 52 4.68 10.88 -4.89
CA PHE A 52 4.78 11.51 -6.20
C PHE A 52 4.76 13.04 -6.10
N ALA A 53 3.82 13.61 -5.33
CA ALA A 53 3.74 15.06 -5.11
C ALA A 53 5.01 15.63 -4.46
N PHE A 54 5.55 14.94 -3.45
CA PHE A 54 6.77 15.35 -2.76
C PHE A 54 7.98 15.36 -3.69
N ARG A 55 8.17 14.27 -4.46
CA ARG A 55 9.29 14.18 -5.42
C ARG A 55 9.17 15.22 -6.54
N TYR A 56 7.94 15.50 -6.99
CA TYR A 56 7.67 16.60 -7.90
C TYR A 56 8.07 17.95 -7.31
N ALA A 57 7.64 18.24 -6.08
CA ALA A 57 7.95 19.48 -5.38
C ALA A 57 9.46 19.68 -5.21
N GLN A 58 10.16 18.62 -4.79
CA GLN A 58 11.61 18.61 -4.62
C GLN A 58 12.32 18.86 -5.95
N SER A 59 11.87 18.20 -7.02
CA SER A 59 12.52 18.31 -8.32
C SER A 59 12.29 19.69 -8.96
N THR A 60 11.07 20.20 -8.94
CA THR A 60 10.71 21.48 -9.57
C THR A 60 10.96 22.70 -8.69
N ARG A 61 11.61 22.51 -7.53
CA ARG A 61 11.90 23.56 -6.53
C ARG A 61 10.65 24.30 -6.04
N GLN A 62 9.51 23.63 -5.95
CA GLN A 62 8.29 24.21 -5.37
C GLN A 62 8.39 24.26 -3.84
N LEU A 63 9.03 25.32 -3.34
CA LEU A 63 9.32 25.51 -1.91
C LEU A 63 8.07 25.50 -1.03
N ARG A 64 6.94 26.05 -1.49
CA ARG A 64 5.69 26.08 -0.73
C ARG A 64 5.16 24.67 -0.46
N LEU A 65 5.07 23.84 -1.50
CA LEU A 65 4.59 22.46 -1.40
C LEU A 65 5.56 21.60 -0.58
N LEU A 66 6.87 21.78 -0.78
CA LEU A 66 7.88 21.07 0.00
C LEU A 66 7.79 21.40 1.49
N LYS A 67 7.63 22.68 1.85
CA LYS A 67 7.46 23.11 3.25
C LYS A 67 6.19 22.55 3.87
N LEU A 68 5.06 22.58 3.14
CA LEU A 68 3.79 22.02 3.61
C LEU A 68 3.93 20.52 3.92
N MET A 69 4.44 19.73 2.96
CA MET A 69 4.53 18.27 3.08
C MET A 69 5.61 17.81 4.07
N SER A 70 6.57 18.67 4.39
CA SER A 70 7.59 18.40 5.42
C SER A 70 7.15 18.85 6.82
N HIS A 71 5.99 19.51 6.94
CA HIS A 71 5.53 20.07 8.21
C HIS A 71 4.91 18.99 9.10
N ARG A 72 5.12 19.08 10.42
CA ARG A 72 4.55 18.12 11.39
C ARG A 72 3.02 17.95 11.30
N LEU A 73 2.31 19.04 10.98
CA LEU A 73 0.84 19.00 10.83
C LEU A 73 0.39 18.18 9.62
N PHE A 74 1.21 18.10 8.56
CA PHE A 74 0.90 17.26 7.42
C PHE A 74 0.93 15.78 7.81
N PHE A 75 1.95 15.36 8.57
CA PHE A 75 2.02 14.00 9.10
C PHE A 75 0.91 13.71 10.13
N ALA A 76 0.56 14.69 10.97
CA ALA A 76 -0.59 14.56 11.87
C ALA A 76 -1.90 14.38 11.10
N ALA A 77 -2.11 15.14 10.01
CA ALA A 77 -3.28 14.99 9.15
C ALA A 77 -3.32 13.61 8.47
N LEU A 78 -2.19 13.10 7.98
CA LEU A 78 -2.10 11.73 7.43
C LEU A 78 -2.42 10.67 8.49
N PHE A 79 -1.98 10.87 9.73
CA PHE A 79 -2.30 9.97 10.82
C PHE A 79 -3.80 9.98 11.14
N VAL A 80 -4.43 11.17 11.23
CA VAL A 80 -5.88 11.30 11.43
C VAL A 80 -6.65 10.64 10.29
N LEU A 81 -6.20 10.81 9.04
CA LEU A 81 -6.80 10.14 7.88
C LEU A 81 -6.68 8.61 7.98
N ASN A 82 -5.53 8.09 8.42
CA ASN A 82 -5.35 6.65 8.64
C ASN A 82 -6.34 6.10 9.68
N VAL A 83 -6.51 6.82 10.80
CA VAL A 83 -7.46 6.44 11.85
C VAL A 83 -8.89 6.44 11.30
N PHE A 84 -9.25 7.45 10.50
CA PHE A 84 -10.55 7.52 9.84
C PHE A 84 -10.78 6.32 8.90
N ILE A 85 -9.85 6.05 7.98
CA ILE A 85 -9.95 4.93 7.03
C ILE A 85 -10.04 3.61 7.79
N SER A 86 -9.19 3.39 8.80
CA SER A 86 -9.21 2.18 9.62
C SER A 86 -10.55 2.00 10.35
N THR A 87 -11.14 3.08 10.87
CA THR A 87 -12.45 3.03 11.53
C THR A 87 -13.54 2.60 10.55
N VAL A 88 -13.56 3.17 9.34
CA VAL A 88 -14.53 2.78 8.31
C VAL A 88 -14.33 1.32 7.89
N SER A 89 -13.09 0.87 7.68
CA SER A 89 -12.79 -0.53 7.34
C SER A 89 -13.28 -1.51 8.43
N ILE A 90 -13.14 -1.15 9.71
CA ILE A 90 -13.64 -1.96 10.83
C ILE A 90 -15.17 -2.06 10.77
N ILE A 91 -15.87 -0.95 10.51
CA ILE A 91 -17.33 -0.92 10.41
C ILE A 91 -17.81 -1.78 9.22
N GLU A 92 -17.22 -1.61 8.03
CA GLU A 92 -17.61 -2.38 6.84
C GLU A 92 -17.42 -3.89 7.05
N ILE A 93 -16.33 -4.31 7.72
CA ILE A 93 -16.10 -5.71 8.04
C ILE A 93 -17.04 -6.22 9.14
N GLY A 94 -17.34 -5.41 10.15
CA GLY A 94 -18.34 -5.73 11.17
C GLY A 94 -19.69 -6.07 10.54
N ASN A 95 -20.17 -5.20 9.63
CA ASN A 95 -21.41 -5.41 8.88
C ASN A 95 -21.36 -6.67 7.99
N SER A 96 -20.20 -6.96 7.39
CA SER A 96 -20.00 -8.16 6.57
C SER A 96 -20.02 -9.45 7.38
N ALA A 97 -19.45 -9.43 8.59
CA ALA A 97 -19.49 -10.55 9.52
C ALA A 97 -20.91 -10.78 10.08
N GLU A 98 -21.65 -9.71 10.39
CA GLU A 98 -23.06 -9.80 10.80
C GLU A 98 -23.92 -10.43 9.69
N SER A 99 -23.75 -9.95 8.45
CA SER A 99 -24.42 -10.55 7.28
C SER A 99 -24.00 -12.02 7.04
N GLY A 100 -22.77 -12.38 7.39
CA GLY A 100 -22.30 -13.76 7.34
C GLY A 100 -22.98 -14.66 8.36
N LYS A 101 -23.27 -14.15 9.57
CA LYS A 101 -24.05 -14.87 10.58
C LYS A 101 -25.49 -15.08 10.14
N GLU A 102 -26.12 -14.06 9.55
CA GLU A 102 -27.46 -14.19 8.93
C GLU A 102 -27.45 -15.30 7.87
N PHE A 103 -26.47 -15.26 6.95
CA PHE A 103 -26.31 -16.29 5.92
C PHE A 103 -26.16 -17.70 6.48
N GLN A 104 -25.38 -17.89 7.55
CA GLN A 104 -25.20 -19.20 8.21
C GLN A 104 -26.50 -19.76 8.81
N LEU A 105 -27.40 -18.88 9.29
CA LEU A 105 -28.71 -19.26 9.83
C LEU A 105 -29.64 -19.70 8.69
N ASP A 106 -29.67 -18.91 7.63
CA ASP A 106 -30.59 -19.07 6.50
C ASP A 106 -30.16 -20.14 5.49
N TYR A 107 -28.89 -20.57 5.52
CA TYR A 107 -28.38 -21.53 4.54
C TYR A 107 -29.21 -22.83 4.51
N PRO A 108 -29.66 -23.29 3.32
CA PRO A 108 -30.60 -24.40 3.20
C PRO A 108 -30.03 -25.71 3.74
N THR A 109 -30.89 -26.55 4.32
CA THR A 109 -30.52 -27.85 4.92
C THR A 109 -30.34 -28.96 3.89
N THR A 110 -30.60 -28.70 2.61
CA THR A 110 -30.46 -29.65 1.50
C THR A 110 -29.02 -30.15 1.32
N ASN A 111 -28.03 -29.36 1.74
CA ASN A 111 -26.63 -29.78 1.84
C ASN A 111 -26.14 -29.67 3.29
N PRO A 112 -26.37 -30.70 4.13
CA PRO A 112 -26.07 -30.64 5.56
C PRO A 112 -24.56 -30.54 5.83
N ALA A 113 -23.73 -31.11 4.96
CA ALA A 113 -22.27 -31.02 5.06
C ALA A 113 -21.80 -29.56 4.88
N MET A 114 -22.30 -28.87 3.84
CA MET A 114 -21.96 -27.48 3.59
C MET A 114 -22.53 -26.53 4.66
N LYS A 115 -23.74 -26.82 5.16
CA LYS A 115 -24.32 -26.07 6.28
C LYS A 115 -23.48 -26.21 7.56
N SER A 116 -23.03 -27.43 7.88
CA SER A 116 -22.13 -27.67 9.01
C SER A 116 -20.80 -26.95 8.81
N TYR A 117 -20.28 -26.98 7.59
CA TYR A 117 -19.04 -26.31 7.23
C TYR A 117 -19.12 -24.80 7.49
N PHE A 118 -20.11 -24.11 6.92
CA PHE A 118 -20.29 -22.68 7.14
C PHE A 118 -20.54 -22.33 8.60
N LYS A 119 -21.32 -23.12 9.36
CA LYS A 119 -21.56 -22.87 10.79
C LYS A 119 -20.31 -23.03 11.66
N SER A 120 -19.33 -23.81 11.21
CA SER A 120 -18.08 -24.05 11.96
C SER A 120 -16.99 -23.02 11.73
N HIS A 121 -17.16 -22.08 10.79
CA HIS A 121 -16.15 -21.08 10.44
C HIS A 121 -16.74 -19.67 10.50
N THR A 122 -15.88 -18.64 10.57
CA THR A 122 -16.32 -17.26 10.39
C THR A 122 -16.61 -17.00 8.92
N VAL A 123 -17.86 -16.70 8.59
CA VAL A 123 -18.30 -16.35 7.23
C VAL A 123 -18.43 -14.83 7.11
N PHE A 124 -17.97 -14.28 5.98
CA PHE A 124 -18.13 -12.89 5.59
C PHE A 124 -18.94 -12.84 4.29
N VAL A 125 -20.04 -12.08 4.32
CA VAL A 125 -20.84 -11.79 3.13
C VAL A 125 -20.66 -10.33 2.78
N VAL A 126 -20.12 -10.05 1.60
CA VAL A 126 -19.86 -8.68 1.16
C VAL A 126 -21.09 -8.16 0.41
N LYS A 127 -21.90 -7.35 1.10
CA LYS A 127 -23.06 -6.69 0.46
C LYS A 127 -22.61 -5.44 -0.31
N TYR A 128 -21.81 -4.55 0.29
CA TYR A 128 -21.20 -3.37 -0.36
C TYR A 128 -19.95 -2.88 0.40
N GLN A 129 -18.84 -2.63 -0.31
CA GLN A 129 -17.64 -1.93 0.21
C GLN A 129 -17.39 -0.67 -0.61
N HIS A 130 -17.94 0.46 -0.16
CA HIS A 130 -17.88 1.71 -0.91
C HIS A 130 -16.48 2.31 -0.87
N LEU A 131 -15.83 2.26 0.31
CA LEU A 131 -14.51 2.88 0.47
C LEU A 131 -13.43 2.09 -0.30
N GLY A 132 -13.38 0.77 -0.12
CA GLY A 132 -12.42 -0.09 -0.82
C GLY A 132 -12.57 -0.01 -2.35
N SER A 133 -13.81 0.06 -2.85
CA SER A 133 -14.07 0.24 -4.29
C SER A 133 -13.59 1.60 -4.80
N LEU A 134 -13.84 2.68 -4.06
CA LEU A 134 -13.35 4.02 -4.38
C LEU A 134 -11.82 4.04 -4.48
N PHE A 135 -11.13 3.45 -3.49
CA PHE A 135 -9.68 3.38 -3.48
C PHE A 135 -9.13 2.57 -4.65
N ARG A 136 -9.69 1.37 -4.88
CA ARG A 136 -9.20 0.46 -5.91
C ARG A 136 -9.47 0.98 -7.33
N PHE A 137 -10.68 1.42 -7.62
CA PHE A 137 -11.12 1.70 -8.99
C PHE A 137 -10.93 3.16 -9.41
N ILE A 138 -10.88 4.09 -8.45
CA ILE A 138 -10.82 5.52 -8.76
C ILE A 138 -9.50 6.10 -8.28
N LEU A 139 -9.21 6.05 -6.98
CA LEU A 139 -8.05 6.75 -6.41
C LEU A 139 -6.73 6.13 -6.85
N TYR A 140 -6.63 4.80 -6.94
CA TYR A 140 -5.39 4.16 -7.37
C TYR A 140 -5.02 4.49 -8.83
N PRO A 141 -5.91 4.32 -9.83
CA PRO A 141 -5.60 4.76 -11.21
C PRO A 141 -5.29 6.26 -11.31
N LEU A 142 -6.04 7.11 -10.59
CA LEU A 142 -5.76 8.55 -10.57
C LEU A 142 -4.38 8.87 -9.96
N SER A 143 -3.96 8.13 -8.93
CA SER A 143 -2.64 8.31 -8.32
C SER A 143 -1.52 7.96 -9.31
N LEU A 144 -1.71 6.94 -10.15
CA LEU A 144 -0.78 6.58 -11.22
C LEU A 144 -0.76 7.65 -12.32
N LEU A 145 -1.91 8.12 -12.80
CA LEU A 145 -1.97 9.18 -13.79
C LEU A 145 -1.30 10.47 -13.28
N PHE A 146 -1.51 10.80 -12.01
CA PHE A 146 -0.83 11.91 -11.34
C PHE A 146 0.68 11.67 -11.25
N GLY A 147 1.12 10.45 -10.92
CA GLY A 147 2.53 10.06 -10.94
C GLY A 147 3.18 10.24 -12.32
N LEU A 148 2.47 9.88 -13.40
CA LEU A 148 2.96 10.05 -14.78
C LEU A 148 3.13 11.54 -15.09
N TRP A 149 2.13 12.34 -14.73
CA TRP A 149 2.17 13.79 -14.90
C TRP A 149 3.33 14.42 -14.12
N CYS A 150 3.51 14.06 -12.85
CA CYS A 150 4.62 14.51 -12.01
C CYS A 150 5.98 14.17 -12.64
N THR A 151 6.13 12.93 -13.10
CA THR A 151 7.36 12.42 -13.71
C THR A 151 7.69 13.18 -15.00
N TRP A 152 6.69 13.39 -15.87
CA TRP A 152 6.83 14.16 -17.09
C TRP A 152 7.24 15.61 -16.83
N ARG A 153 6.62 16.27 -15.84
CA ARG A 153 6.99 17.64 -15.45
C ARG A 153 8.41 17.72 -14.89
N CYS A 154 8.85 16.73 -14.09
CA CYS A 154 10.22 16.65 -13.60
C CYS A 154 11.25 16.44 -14.72
N TYR A 155 10.87 15.66 -15.74
CA TYR A 155 11.71 15.45 -16.92
C TYR A 155 11.93 16.77 -17.69
N ARG A 156 10.85 17.51 -17.96
CA ARG A 156 10.85 18.76 -18.75
C ARG A 156 11.41 19.98 -18.00
N TYR A 157 11.55 19.92 -16.68
CA TYR A 157 12.06 21.05 -15.90
C TYR A 157 13.49 21.44 -16.33
N PRO A 158 13.77 22.73 -16.61
CA PRO A 158 15.06 23.19 -17.09
C PRO A 158 16.16 22.97 -16.03
N LYS A 159 17.31 22.45 -16.48
CA LYS A 159 18.42 22.00 -15.59
C LYS A 159 19.72 22.74 -15.88
N ASP A 160 19.63 23.90 -16.53
CA ASP A 160 20.78 24.60 -17.10
C ASP A 160 21.70 25.16 -16.02
N ASN A 161 21.13 25.55 -14.87
CA ASN A 161 21.87 26.10 -13.73
C ASN A 161 22.28 25.05 -12.69
N PHE A 162 22.20 23.75 -12.99
CA PHE A 162 22.49 22.69 -12.01
C PHE A 162 23.92 22.20 -12.14
N SER A 163 24.60 22.01 -10.99
CA SER A 163 25.89 21.32 -10.97
C SER A 163 25.75 19.88 -11.48
N GLN A 164 26.84 19.33 -12.04
CA GLN A 164 26.85 17.98 -12.62
C GLN A 164 26.39 16.90 -11.62
N ARG A 165 26.82 17.02 -10.35
CA ARG A 165 26.38 16.16 -9.25
C ARG A 165 24.87 16.26 -9.00
N THR A 166 24.32 17.46 -9.03
CA THR A 166 22.87 17.69 -8.86
C THR A 166 22.10 17.10 -10.04
N ARG A 167 22.58 17.29 -11.27
CA ARG A 167 21.96 16.74 -12.48
C ARG A 167 21.92 15.21 -12.46
N GLN A 168 22.99 14.54 -12.01
CA GLN A 168 23.02 13.08 -11.82
C GLN A 168 22.02 12.60 -10.77
N MET A 169 21.96 13.28 -9.61
CA MET A 169 20.99 12.94 -8.56
C MET A 169 19.54 13.07 -9.07
N TYR A 170 19.25 14.12 -9.82
CA TYR A 170 17.93 14.35 -10.44
C TYR A 170 17.57 13.28 -11.47
N ARG A 171 18.53 12.88 -12.31
CA ARG A 171 18.31 11.80 -13.29
C ARG A 171 17.96 10.49 -12.58
N LEU A 172 18.68 10.16 -11.50
CA LEU A 172 18.42 8.96 -10.72
C LEU A 172 17.05 8.99 -10.03
N LEU A 173 16.62 10.15 -9.51
CA LEU A 173 15.29 10.35 -8.95
C LEU A 173 14.17 10.14 -9.98
N ILE A 174 14.32 10.67 -11.19
CA ILE A 174 13.32 10.53 -12.27
C ILE A 174 13.27 9.07 -12.76
N VAL A 175 14.42 8.41 -12.92
CA VAL A 175 14.46 6.99 -13.28
C VAL A 175 13.80 6.14 -12.19
N GLY A 176 14.04 6.44 -10.91
CA GLY A 176 13.41 5.70 -9.83
C GLY A 176 11.89 5.88 -9.78
N LEU A 177 11.38 7.07 -10.08
CA LEU A 177 9.94 7.33 -10.28
C LEU A 177 9.36 6.47 -11.41
N LEU A 178 10.05 6.42 -12.56
CA LEU A 178 9.60 5.60 -13.70
C LEU A 178 9.58 4.11 -13.37
N ILE A 179 10.58 3.60 -12.64
CA ILE A 179 10.63 2.19 -12.24
C ILE A 179 9.49 1.86 -11.27
N GLU A 180 9.28 2.67 -10.23
CA GLU A 180 8.18 2.47 -9.27
C GLU A 180 6.82 2.48 -9.97
N GLN A 181 6.61 3.44 -10.87
CA GLN A 181 5.39 3.55 -11.66
C GLN A 181 5.18 2.39 -12.62
N SER A 182 6.25 1.94 -13.28
CA SER A 182 6.20 0.77 -14.16
C SER A 182 5.90 -0.50 -13.35
N ALA A 183 6.49 -0.63 -12.17
CA ALA A 183 6.21 -1.74 -11.27
C ALA A 183 4.73 -1.77 -10.86
N GLU A 184 4.15 -0.65 -10.41
CA GLU A 184 2.72 -0.59 -10.08
C GLU A 184 1.82 -0.91 -11.27
N PHE A 185 2.18 -0.46 -12.47
CA PHE A 185 1.44 -0.75 -13.69
C PHE A 185 1.50 -2.23 -14.07
N TYR A 186 2.69 -2.82 -14.14
CA TYR A 186 2.86 -4.22 -14.54
C TYR A 186 2.44 -5.21 -13.47
N TRP A 187 2.58 -4.87 -12.19
CA TRP A 187 2.29 -5.78 -11.08
C TRP A 187 0.81 -5.78 -10.69
N PHE A 188 0.07 -4.69 -10.98
CA PHE A 188 -1.34 -4.58 -10.64
C PHE A 188 -2.23 -4.38 -11.86
N ILE A 189 -2.05 -3.32 -12.64
CA ILE A 189 -2.99 -2.94 -13.71
C ILE A 189 -3.02 -4.00 -14.82
N VAL A 190 -1.87 -4.49 -15.28
CA VAL A 190 -1.81 -5.48 -16.36
C VAL A 190 -2.50 -6.79 -15.96
N PRO A 191 -2.18 -7.44 -14.81
CA PRO A 191 -2.92 -8.60 -14.34
C PRO A 191 -4.40 -8.32 -14.09
N PHE A 192 -4.74 -7.15 -13.53
CA PHE A 192 -6.12 -6.78 -13.25
C PHE A 192 -6.96 -6.76 -14.53
N LEU A 193 -6.48 -6.11 -15.58
CA LEU A 193 -7.16 -6.08 -16.87
C LEU A 193 -7.15 -7.46 -17.53
N SER A 194 -6.06 -8.21 -17.42
CA SER A 194 -5.94 -9.55 -18.00
C SER A 194 -7.01 -10.50 -17.46
N ILE A 195 -7.31 -10.42 -16.16
CA ILE A 195 -8.39 -11.22 -15.55
C ILE A 195 -9.74 -10.88 -16.19
N GLY A 196 -10.05 -9.60 -16.34
CA GLY A 196 -11.31 -9.16 -16.95
C GLY A 196 -11.48 -9.55 -18.43
N PHE A 197 -10.37 -9.69 -19.17
CA PHE A 197 -10.42 -10.02 -20.61
C PHE A 197 -10.26 -11.52 -20.91
N PHE A 198 -9.53 -12.27 -20.09
CA PHE A 198 -9.12 -13.65 -20.40
C PHE A 198 -9.76 -14.73 -19.53
N PHE A 199 -10.39 -14.38 -18.41
CA PHE A 199 -11.05 -15.36 -17.52
C PHE A 199 -12.56 -15.31 -17.67
N ASP A 200 -13.20 -16.48 -17.57
CA ASP A 200 -14.66 -16.60 -17.49
C ASP A 200 -15.19 -16.00 -16.18
N VAL A 201 -16.43 -15.51 -16.20
CA VAL A 201 -17.04 -14.77 -15.08
C VAL A 201 -16.98 -15.53 -13.76
N GLU A 202 -17.14 -16.86 -13.82
CA GLU A 202 -17.10 -17.75 -12.65
C GLU A 202 -15.69 -17.81 -12.02
N ASP A 203 -14.65 -17.79 -12.84
CA ASP A 203 -13.25 -17.87 -12.42
C ASP A 203 -12.63 -16.51 -12.09
N GLN A 204 -13.21 -15.42 -12.60
CA GLN A 204 -12.72 -14.06 -12.36
C GLN A 204 -12.63 -13.73 -10.88
N VAL A 205 -13.58 -14.20 -10.06
CA VAL A 205 -13.58 -13.94 -8.61
C VAL A 205 -12.32 -14.52 -7.96
N ALA A 206 -11.99 -15.77 -8.27
CA ALA A 206 -10.80 -16.44 -7.75
C ALA A 206 -9.50 -15.82 -8.31
N ALA A 207 -9.49 -15.45 -9.59
CA ALA A 207 -8.33 -14.84 -10.22
C ALA A 207 -8.02 -13.44 -9.65
N TYR A 208 -9.05 -12.60 -9.46
CA TYR A 208 -8.90 -11.29 -8.82
C TYR A 208 -8.39 -11.42 -7.40
N TYR A 209 -8.85 -12.43 -6.67
CA TYR A 209 -8.37 -12.70 -5.32
C TYR A 209 -6.87 -13.04 -5.27
N ILE A 210 -6.38 -13.88 -6.18
CA ILE A 210 -4.95 -14.21 -6.30
C ILE A 210 -4.13 -12.95 -6.61
N LEU A 211 -4.66 -12.07 -7.48
CA LEU A 211 -4.00 -10.81 -7.81
C LEU A 211 -3.82 -9.91 -6.57
N TYR A 212 -4.86 -9.69 -5.76
CA TYR A 212 -4.73 -8.85 -4.55
C TYR A 212 -3.67 -9.37 -3.59
N ARG A 213 -3.56 -10.69 -3.45
CA ARG A 213 -2.50 -11.31 -2.64
C ARG A 213 -1.11 -11.06 -3.20
N THR A 214 -0.96 -11.16 -4.51
CA THR A 214 0.30 -10.89 -5.20
C THR A 214 0.73 -9.43 -5.00
N PHE A 215 -0.22 -8.52 -4.84
CA PHE A 215 0.05 -7.12 -4.52
C PHE A 215 0.57 -6.91 -3.09
N TYR A 216 0.32 -7.80 -2.12
CA TYR A 216 0.95 -7.71 -0.79
C TYR A 216 2.47 -7.85 -0.82
N LEU A 217 3.05 -8.37 -1.92
CA LEU A 217 4.50 -8.39 -2.12
C LEU A 217 5.05 -7.02 -2.58
N TYR A 218 4.19 -6.12 -3.06
CA TYR A 218 4.60 -4.83 -3.61
C TYR A 218 5.31 -3.92 -2.58
N PRO A 219 4.84 -3.78 -1.32
CA PRO A 219 5.59 -3.05 -0.29
C PRO A 219 7.02 -3.57 -0.07
N THR A 220 7.22 -4.89 -0.17
CA THR A 220 8.55 -5.51 -0.09
C THR A 220 9.42 -5.09 -1.27
N PHE A 221 8.87 -5.09 -2.50
CA PHE A 221 9.56 -4.55 -3.67
C PHE A 221 9.96 -3.09 -3.47
N VAL A 222 9.04 -2.23 -2.99
CA VAL A 222 9.31 -0.81 -2.74
C VAL A 222 10.43 -0.63 -1.71
N MET A 223 10.43 -1.42 -0.64
CA MET A 223 11.46 -1.38 0.39
C MET A 223 12.84 -1.77 -0.18
N VAL A 224 12.91 -2.91 -0.90
CA VAL A 224 14.16 -3.39 -1.53
C VAL A 224 14.67 -2.36 -2.55
N PHE A 225 13.78 -1.86 -3.41
CA PHE A 225 14.07 -0.82 -4.37
C PHE A 225 14.64 0.43 -3.69
N THR A 226 13.99 0.88 -2.61
CA THR A 226 14.42 2.08 -1.86
C THR A 226 15.81 1.88 -1.24
N LEU A 227 16.08 0.70 -0.68
CA LEU A 227 17.38 0.35 -0.10
C LEU A 227 18.50 0.30 -1.16
N VAL A 228 18.21 -0.20 -2.36
CA VAL A 228 19.18 -0.32 -3.47
C VAL A 228 19.54 1.06 -4.03
N PHE A 229 18.54 1.91 -4.30
CA PHE A 229 18.73 3.17 -5.01
C PHE A 229 19.07 4.36 -4.10
N TYR A 230 18.58 4.40 -2.86
CA TYR A 230 18.79 5.55 -1.97
C TYR A 230 19.85 5.28 -0.91
N ARG A 231 21.08 5.71 -1.20
CA ARG A 231 22.24 5.58 -0.28
C ARG A 231 21.94 6.10 1.13
N ARG A 232 21.33 7.28 1.28
CA ARG A 232 20.98 7.86 2.58
C ARG A 232 19.99 7.00 3.38
N TYR A 233 19.01 6.41 2.69
CA TYR A 233 18.04 5.51 3.33
C TYR A 233 18.74 4.25 3.84
N ARG A 234 19.59 3.63 3.02
CA ARG A 234 20.44 2.50 3.41
C ARG A 234 21.37 2.83 4.58
N GLU A 235 21.99 4.01 4.61
CA GLU A 235 22.80 4.47 5.74
C GLU A 235 21.97 4.65 7.02
N GLY A 236 20.76 5.23 6.91
CA GLY A 236 19.83 5.36 8.02
C GLY A 236 19.39 4.01 8.59
N VAL A 237 19.04 3.06 7.72
CA VAL A 237 18.68 1.68 8.11
C VAL A 237 19.86 1.00 8.79
N LYS A 238 21.08 1.08 8.24
CA LYS A 238 22.29 0.55 8.91
C LYS A 238 22.49 1.14 10.30
N LYS A 239 22.25 2.44 10.49
CA LYS A 239 22.34 3.11 11.78
C LYS A 239 21.30 2.56 12.78
N VAL A 240 20.05 2.40 12.36
CA VAL A 240 19.01 1.80 13.22
C VAL A 240 19.37 0.37 13.60
N TYR A 241 19.77 -0.46 12.63
CA TYR A 241 20.18 -1.84 12.89
C TYR A 241 21.44 -1.92 13.78
N SER A 242 22.37 -0.96 13.67
CA SER A 242 23.55 -0.90 14.53
C SER A 242 23.21 -0.63 16.00
N VAL A 243 22.12 0.10 16.28
CA VAL A 243 21.61 0.32 17.64
C VAL A 243 21.04 -0.97 18.22
N PHE A 244 20.29 -1.72 17.42
CA PHE A 244 19.71 -3.00 17.87
C PHE A 244 20.75 -4.11 18.02
N TRP A 245 21.77 -4.15 17.13
CA TRP A 245 22.77 -5.22 17.11
C TRP A 245 24.11 -4.88 17.77
N LYS A 246 24.26 -3.70 18.40
CA LYS A 246 25.52 -3.22 19.02
C LYS A 246 26.76 -3.38 18.12
N VAL A 247 26.58 -3.31 16.80
CA VAL A 247 27.70 -3.38 15.86
C VAL A 247 28.29 -1.98 15.73
N ASN A 248 29.56 -1.80 16.12
CA ASN A 248 30.31 -0.56 15.95
C ASN A 248 30.26 -0.12 14.48
N SER A 249 29.39 0.83 14.15
CA SER A 249 29.36 1.43 12.82
C SER A 249 30.48 2.46 12.72
N PRO A 250 31.34 2.41 11.69
CA PRO A 250 32.35 3.43 11.48
C PRO A 250 31.67 4.79 11.27
N ALA A 251 32.23 5.82 11.89
CA ALA A 251 31.71 7.19 11.82
C ALA A 251 31.60 7.62 10.34
N VAL A 252 30.42 8.16 9.99
CA VAL A 252 30.21 8.80 8.69
C VAL A 252 31.14 10.02 8.62
N PRO A 253 32.00 10.18 7.59
CA PRO A 253 32.77 11.40 7.44
C PRO A 253 31.80 12.55 7.19
N THR A 254 31.66 13.43 8.18
CA THR A 254 31.07 14.75 8.02
C THR A 254 31.93 15.51 7.03
N SER A 255 31.43 15.76 5.82
CA SER A 255 32.07 16.74 4.94
C SER A 255 31.85 18.13 5.54
N ASN A 256 32.71 18.52 6.47
CA ASN A 256 32.94 19.91 6.84
C ASN A 256 33.59 20.60 5.64
N ASN A 257 32.77 21.00 4.66
CA ASN A 257 33.14 22.10 3.77
C ASN A 257 32.44 23.33 4.32
N GLY A 258 33.23 24.14 5.02
CA GLY A 258 32.78 25.31 5.74
C GLY A 258 32.06 26.31 4.85
N VAL A 259 30.91 26.76 5.33
CA VAL A 259 30.46 28.13 5.15
C VAL A 259 29.99 28.58 6.53
N SER A 260 30.80 29.41 7.16
CA SER A 260 30.45 30.20 8.33
C SER A 260 29.25 31.08 7.99
N VAL A 261 28.07 30.74 8.52
CA VAL A 261 26.94 31.67 8.55
C VAL A 261 27.24 32.66 9.68
N THR A 262 27.83 33.79 9.31
CA THR A 262 27.92 34.97 10.15
C THR A 262 26.51 35.38 10.57
N LYS A 263 26.35 35.62 11.87
CA LYS A 263 25.18 36.25 12.47
C LYS A 263 24.78 37.49 11.66
N ILE A 264 23.49 37.64 11.39
CA ILE A 264 22.91 38.97 11.17
C ILE A 264 21.80 39.10 12.20
N SER A 265 22.00 40.12 13.04
CA SER A 265 21.07 40.76 13.97
C SER A 265 19.72 41.07 13.36
#